data_AF-A0A0G0WW10-F1
#
_entry.id   AF-A0A0G0WW10-F1
#
_cell.length_a   1.000
_cell.length_b   1.000
_cell.length_c   1.000
_cell.angle_alpha   90.00
_cell.angle_beta   90.00
_cell.angle_gamma   90.00
#
_symmetry.space_group_name_H-M   'P 1'
#
loop_
_entity.id
_entity.type
_entity.pdbx_description
1 polymer ?
#
loop_
_entity_poly.entity_id
_entity_poly.type
_entity_poly.pdbx_seq_one_letter_code
_entity_poly.pdbx_strand_id
1 'polypeptide(L)'
;MNIDKFRNKKIHIVGITGVEGSAVLEFLLKHGITDITGHDFIKSEEIEKSFKIWHKGIGKIQRNKEFQSFKEDVNKIKYYFKKDYLKDINSADIIFVSQNWYSYSQNRILHDLKSKTPFYSMTRLYLELSPAITVGVTGTVGKGSVSHLLIQILEKAGKKVYFGGNDTWSDQVLDKLDEMKSDDILILEISHRQLLADFSKSPHIAVITNIFPNHLDEMPFFISVLKTYM
;
A
#
# COMPACT_ATOMS: atom_id res chain seq x y z
N MET A 1 -12.85 2.68 13.50
CA MET A 1 -12.27 1.89 12.39
C MET A 1 -12.96 0.52 12.32
N ASN A 2 -13.46 0.06 11.17
CA ASN A 2 -14.10 -1.26 11.04
C ASN A 2 -13.11 -2.31 10.50
N ILE A 3 -12.25 -2.81 11.38
CA ILE A 3 -11.24 -3.84 11.08
C ILE A 3 -11.85 -5.26 11.04
N ASP A 4 -13.02 -5.45 11.64
CA ASP A 4 -13.62 -6.77 11.88
C ASP A 4 -13.94 -7.53 10.59
N LYS A 5 -14.09 -6.83 9.46
CA LYS A 5 -14.26 -7.45 8.13
C LYS A 5 -13.11 -8.37 7.72
N PHE A 6 -11.93 -8.22 8.33
CA PHE A 6 -10.76 -9.06 8.08
C PHE A 6 -10.64 -10.23 9.05
N ARG A 7 -11.43 -10.26 10.14
CA ARG A 7 -11.39 -11.37 11.09
C ARG A 7 -11.96 -12.63 10.46
N ASN A 8 -11.37 -13.78 10.80
CA ASN A 8 -11.76 -15.10 10.28
C ASN A 8 -11.73 -15.21 8.75
N LYS A 9 -10.85 -14.44 8.10
CA LYS A 9 -10.59 -14.49 6.66
C LYS A 9 -9.22 -15.09 6.40
N LYS A 10 -9.13 -15.93 5.38
CA LYS A 10 -7.85 -16.37 4.80
C LYS A 10 -7.29 -15.24 3.94
N ILE A 11 -6.33 -14.51 4.50
CA ILE A 11 -5.76 -13.33 3.86
C ILE A 11 -4.47 -13.72 3.15
N HIS A 12 -4.32 -13.31 1.90
CA HIS A 12 -3.09 -13.46 1.16
C HIS A 12 -2.48 -12.10 0.85
N ILE A 13 -1.17 -11.95 1.01
CA ILE A 13 -0.44 -10.70 0.72
C ILE A 13 0.57 -10.97 -0.40
N VAL A 14 0.40 -10.31 -1.54
CA VAL A 14 1.26 -10.45 -2.72
C VAL A 14 2.30 -9.33 -2.77
N GLY A 15 3.58 -9.70 -2.76
CA GLY A 15 4.71 -8.76 -2.70
C GLY A 15 5.02 -8.35 -1.26
N ILE A 16 5.08 -9.33 -0.36
CA ILE A 16 5.16 -9.09 1.09
C ILE A 16 6.44 -8.37 1.54
N THR A 17 7.53 -8.43 0.76
CA THR A 17 8.77 -7.70 1.09
C THR A 17 8.79 -6.24 0.63
N GLY A 18 7.84 -5.84 -0.23
CA GLY A 18 7.70 -4.46 -0.68
C GLY A 18 7.05 -3.58 0.39
N VAL A 19 7.23 -2.26 0.28
CA VAL A 19 6.75 -1.25 1.26
C VAL A 19 5.26 -1.43 1.59
N GLU A 20 4.40 -1.61 0.57
CA GLU A 20 2.96 -1.79 0.80
C GLU A 20 2.64 -3.13 1.48
N GLY A 21 3.34 -4.19 1.09
CA GLY A 21 3.09 -5.54 1.60
C GLY A 21 3.54 -5.72 3.05
N SER A 22 4.71 -5.18 3.41
CA SER A 22 5.25 -5.21 4.78
C SER A 22 4.40 -4.37 5.72
N ALA A 23 3.99 -3.17 5.31
CA ALA A 23 3.11 -2.31 6.11
C ALA A 23 1.74 -2.95 6.36
N VAL A 24 1.14 -3.58 5.34
CA VAL A 24 -0.13 -4.32 5.48
C VAL A 24 0.03 -5.50 6.44
N LEU A 25 1.13 -6.26 6.35
CA LEU A 25 1.40 -7.37 7.26
C LEU A 25 1.43 -6.90 8.72
N GLU A 26 2.25 -5.89 9.01
CA GLU A 26 2.40 -5.31 10.35
C GLU A 26 1.04 -4.84 10.88
N PHE A 27 0.30 -4.09 10.06
CA PHE A 27 -1.03 -3.60 10.40
C PHE A 27 -2.00 -4.72 10.77
N LEU A 28 -2.09 -5.78 9.96
CA LEU A 28 -3.01 -6.89 10.23
C LEU A 28 -2.63 -7.65 11.50
N LEU A 29 -1.34 -7.94 11.70
CA LEU A 29 -0.84 -8.64 12.89
C LEU A 29 -1.06 -7.82 14.16
N LYS A 30 -0.83 -6.49 14.11
CA LYS A 30 -1.12 -5.56 15.23
C LYS A 30 -2.58 -5.63 15.68
N HIS A 31 -3.49 -5.96 14.76
CA HIS A 31 -4.93 -6.10 15.03
C HIS A 31 -5.38 -7.53 15.39
N GLY A 32 -4.41 -8.45 15.57
CA GLY A 32 -4.67 -9.84 15.93
C GLY A 32 -5.23 -10.69 14.78
N ILE A 33 -5.01 -10.29 13.53
CA ILE A 33 -5.37 -11.07 12.35
C ILE A 33 -4.17 -11.93 11.98
N THR A 34 -4.33 -13.25 12.03
CA THR A 34 -3.19 -14.18 11.96
C THR A 34 -3.29 -15.23 10.84
N ASP A 35 -4.47 -15.47 10.25
CA ASP A 35 -4.63 -16.38 9.11
C ASP A 35 -4.18 -15.70 7.81
N ILE A 36 -2.87 -15.46 7.73
CA ILE A 36 -2.20 -14.70 6.67
C ILE A 36 -1.22 -15.62 5.94
N THR A 37 -1.22 -15.53 4.60
CA THR A 37 -0.20 -16.15 3.73
C THR A 37 0.52 -15.07 2.92
N GLY A 38 1.83 -14.96 3.10
CA GLY A 38 2.69 -14.05 2.33
C GLY A 38 3.23 -14.67 1.04
N HIS A 39 3.33 -13.88 -0.03
CA HIS A 39 3.89 -14.32 -1.31
C HIS A 39 4.93 -13.34 -1.84
N ASP A 40 6.02 -13.87 -2.41
CA ASP A 40 7.04 -13.08 -3.11
C ASP A 40 7.80 -13.91 -4.17
N PHE A 41 8.28 -13.25 -5.22
CA PHE A 41 9.00 -13.91 -6.33
C PHE A 41 10.42 -14.32 -5.96
N ILE A 42 10.98 -13.68 -4.94
CA ILE A 42 12.35 -13.88 -4.47
C ILE A 42 12.52 -15.25 -3.80
N LYS A 43 13.76 -15.68 -3.58
CA LYS A 43 14.05 -16.78 -2.66
C LYS A 43 13.96 -16.33 -1.20
N SER A 44 13.69 -17.27 -0.30
CA SER A 44 13.72 -17.05 1.16
C SER A 44 15.03 -16.41 1.64
N GLU A 45 16.16 -16.86 1.10
CA GLU A 45 17.49 -16.33 1.46
C GLU A 45 17.68 -14.85 1.07
N GLU A 46 16.87 -14.34 0.13
CA GLU A 46 16.97 -12.98 -0.40
C GLU A 46 16.03 -11.99 0.31
N ILE A 47 15.30 -12.42 1.34
CA ILE A 47 14.27 -11.62 2.00
C ILE A 47 14.80 -10.29 2.54
N GLU A 48 15.96 -10.29 3.19
CA GLU A 48 16.60 -9.09 3.73
C GLU A 48 17.01 -8.13 2.61
N LYS A 49 17.59 -8.67 1.54
CA LYS A 49 18.03 -7.90 0.39
C LYS A 49 16.83 -7.24 -0.29
N SER A 50 15.75 -7.99 -0.52
CA SER A 50 14.53 -7.48 -1.14
C SER A 50 13.90 -6.39 -0.29
N PHE A 51 13.70 -6.64 1.01
CA PHE A 51 13.15 -5.65 1.94
C PHE A 51 13.97 -4.35 1.90
N LYS A 52 15.30 -4.43 2.01
CA LYS A 52 16.17 -3.25 2.02
C LYS A 52 16.17 -2.47 0.70
N ILE A 53 15.95 -3.11 -0.44
CA ILE A 53 15.83 -2.44 -1.75
C ILE A 53 14.56 -1.58 -1.79
N TRP A 54 13.45 -2.12 -1.29
CA TRP A 54 12.16 -1.43 -1.30
C TRP A 54 12.07 -0.32 -0.25
N HIS A 55 12.77 -0.45 0.88
CA HIS A 55 12.77 0.51 1.98
C HIS A 55 13.98 1.46 1.95
N LYS A 56 14.55 1.71 0.75
CA LYS A 56 15.80 2.47 0.59
C LYS A 56 15.72 3.92 1.10
N GLY A 57 14.52 4.50 1.12
CA GLY A 57 14.29 5.86 1.55
C GLY A 57 14.41 6.08 3.06
N ILE A 58 14.31 5.00 3.82
CA ILE A 58 14.44 4.99 5.27
C ILE A 58 15.93 4.90 5.63
N GLY A 59 16.34 5.66 6.65
CA GLY A 59 17.73 5.69 7.14
C GLY A 59 18.22 4.31 7.57
N LYS A 60 19.53 4.03 7.37
CA LYS A 60 20.13 2.69 7.58
C LYS A 60 19.79 2.06 8.94
N ILE A 61 19.84 2.85 10.02
CA ILE A 61 19.56 2.37 11.39
C ILE A 61 18.09 1.95 11.51
N GLN A 62 17.17 2.83 11.15
CA GLN A 62 15.73 2.59 11.19
C GLN A 62 15.34 1.42 10.28
N ARG A 63 15.84 1.37 9.05
CA ARG A 63 15.61 0.27 8.10
C ARG A 63 16.06 -1.09 8.64
N ASN A 64 17.19 -1.15 9.35
CA ASN A 64 17.63 -2.40 9.98
C ASN A 64 16.69 -2.81 11.12
N LYS A 65 16.19 -1.87 11.90
CA LYS A 65 15.21 -2.12 12.97
C LYS A 65 13.89 -2.63 12.40
N GLU A 66 13.35 -1.96 11.39
CA GLU A 66 12.13 -2.39 10.70
C GLU A 66 12.28 -3.77 10.07
N PHE A 67 13.45 -4.07 9.48
CA PHE A 67 13.69 -5.40 8.95
C PHE A 67 13.64 -6.48 10.03
N GLN A 68 14.15 -6.22 11.25
CA GLN A 68 14.03 -7.20 12.34
C GLN A 68 12.57 -7.41 12.74
N SER A 69 11.79 -6.32 12.87
CA SER A 69 10.35 -6.40 13.16
C SER A 69 9.60 -7.18 12.08
N PHE A 70 9.84 -6.83 10.81
CA PHE A 70 9.27 -7.53 9.66
C PHE A 70 9.63 -9.02 9.65
N LYS A 71 10.89 -9.37 9.98
CA LYS A 71 11.33 -10.77 10.04
C LYS A 71 10.59 -11.54 11.15
N GLU A 72 10.39 -10.92 12.31
CA GLU A 72 9.58 -11.51 13.38
C GLU A 72 8.14 -11.72 12.94
N ASP A 73 7.56 -10.77 12.21
CA ASP A 73 6.20 -10.86 11.68
C ASP A 73 6.03 -11.95 10.62
N VAL A 74 6.98 -12.07 9.68
CA VAL A 74 6.99 -13.14 8.69
C VAL A 74 7.05 -14.53 9.34
N ASN A 75 7.76 -14.66 10.47
CA ASN A 75 7.83 -15.93 11.22
C ASN A 75 6.50 -16.32 11.90
N LYS A 76 5.54 -15.40 12.03
CA LYS A 76 4.21 -15.65 12.62
C LYS A 76 3.19 -16.14 11.60
N ILE A 77 3.52 -16.12 10.31
CA ILE A 77 2.58 -16.39 9.22
C ILE A 77 3.08 -17.51 8.30
N LYS A 78 2.18 -18.02 7.46
CA LYS A 78 2.56 -18.88 6.33
C LYS A 78 3.18 -18.00 5.23
N TYR A 79 4.19 -18.49 4.53
CA TYR A 79 4.73 -17.77 3.37
C TYR A 79 5.16 -18.71 2.25
N TYR A 80 5.11 -18.18 1.02
CA TYR A 80 5.41 -18.89 -0.20
C TYR A 80 6.27 -18.06 -1.13
N PHE A 81 7.49 -18.54 -1.34
CA PHE A 81 8.52 -17.86 -2.12
C PHE A 81 8.92 -18.67 -3.34
N LYS A 82 9.30 -17.96 -4.40
CA LYS A 82 9.83 -18.49 -5.67
C LYS A 82 9.11 -19.73 -6.22
N LYS A 83 9.55 -20.95 -5.84
CA LYS A 83 9.02 -22.20 -6.38
C LYS A 83 7.57 -22.45 -5.96
N ASP A 84 7.21 -22.04 -4.74
CA ASP A 84 5.84 -22.16 -4.23
C ASP A 84 5.04 -20.86 -4.43
N TYR A 85 5.55 -19.91 -5.21
CA TYR A 85 4.89 -18.62 -5.40
C TYR A 85 3.42 -18.77 -5.82
N LEU A 86 2.52 -18.04 -5.14
CA LEU A 86 1.05 -18.13 -5.26
C LEU A 86 0.43 -19.50 -4.99
N LYS A 87 1.14 -20.41 -4.31
CA LYS A 87 0.54 -21.65 -3.81
C LYS A 87 -0.64 -21.35 -2.88
N ASP A 88 -1.72 -22.10 -3.05
CA ASP A 88 -3.00 -21.96 -2.33
C ASP A 88 -3.74 -20.62 -2.51
N ILE A 89 -3.31 -19.74 -3.44
CA ILE A 89 -3.93 -18.41 -3.63
C ILE A 89 -5.43 -18.47 -3.95
N ASN A 90 -5.89 -19.54 -4.61
CA ASN A 90 -7.31 -19.73 -4.94
C ASN A 90 -8.20 -19.96 -3.71
N SER A 91 -7.62 -20.24 -2.54
CA SER A 91 -8.35 -20.41 -1.29
C SER A 91 -8.50 -19.12 -0.48
N ALA A 92 -7.94 -18.02 -0.99
CA ALA A 92 -7.99 -16.71 -0.35
C ALA A 92 -9.42 -16.18 -0.28
N ASP A 93 -9.82 -15.70 0.90
CA ASP A 93 -11.01 -14.88 1.04
C ASP A 93 -10.74 -13.43 0.62
N ILE A 94 -9.50 -12.94 0.83
CA ILE A 94 -9.05 -11.58 0.52
C ILE A 94 -7.60 -11.62 0.03
N ILE A 95 -7.30 -10.86 -1.01
CA ILE A 95 -5.93 -10.71 -1.52
C ILE A 95 -5.49 -9.25 -1.44
N PHE A 96 -4.42 -8.99 -0.70
CA PHE A 96 -3.72 -7.72 -0.72
C PHE A 96 -2.68 -7.71 -1.83
N VAL A 97 -2.69 -6.65 -2.63
CA VAL A 97 -1.80 -6.49 -3.78
C VAL A 97 -1.09 -5.14 -3.74
N SER A 98 0.17 -5.13 -4.19
CA SER A 98 0.93 -3.89 -4.36
C SER A 98 0.48 -3.13 -5.60
N GLN A 99 0.72 -1.83 -5.66
CA GLN A 99 0.30 -0.96 -6.77
C GLN A 99 0.70 -1.42 -8.18
N ASN A 100 1.74 -2.25 -8.34
CA ASN A 100 2.21 -2.72 -9.66
C ASN A 100 1.98 -4.23 -9.89
N TRP A 101 1.12 -4.88 -9.11
CA TRP A 101 0.93 -6.33 -9.17
C TRP A 101 0.56 -6.85 -10.57
N TYR A 102 -0.23 -6.10 -11.33
CA TYR A 102 -0.78 -6.53 -12.62
C TYR A 102 0.28 -6.61 -13.74
N SER A 103 1.44 -5.95 -13.56
CA SER A 103 2.51 -5.85 -14.55
C SER A 103 3.45 -7.06 -14.59
N TYR A 104 3.36 -7.97 -13.60
CA TYR A 104 4.23 -9.12 -13.50
C TYR A 104 3.61 -10.36 -14.14
N SER A 105 4.33 -11.04 -15.02
CA SER A 105 3.84 -12.26 -15.70
C SER A 105 3.58 -13.42 -14.72
N GLN A 106 4.32 -13.46 -13.62
CA GLN A 106 4.13 -14.39 -12.51
C GLN A 106 2.76 -14.22 -11.83
N ASN A 107 2.14 -13.05 -11.96
CA ASN A 107 0.83 -12.72 -11.38
C ASN A 107 -0.33 -13.03 -12.30
N ARG A 108 -0.11 -13.76 -13.41
CA ARG A 108 -1.14 -14.05 -14.41
C ARG A 108 -2.43 -14.61 -13.79
N ILE A 109 -2.32 -15.53 -12.84
CA ILE A 109 -3.48 -16.14 -12.16
C ILE A 109 -4.30 -15.13 -11.34
N LEU A 110 -3.69 -14.04 -10.85
CA LEU A 110 -4.39 -13.01 -10.08
C LEU A 110 -5.39 -12.23 -10.95
N HIS A 111 -5.15 -12.13 -12.26
CA HIS A 111 -6.11 -11.51 -13.18
C HIS A 111 -7.42 -12.27 -13.24
N ASP A 112 -7.37 -13.60 -13.23
CA ASP A 112 -8.56 -14.46 -13.23
C ASP A 112 -9.31 -14.42 -11.89
N LEU A 113 -8.58 -14.15 -10.80
CA LEU A 113 -9.12 -14.04 -9.44
C LEU A 113 -9.75 -12.69 -9.13
N LYS A 114 -9.37 -11.60 -9.82
CA LYS A 114 -9.88 -10.24 -9.53
C LYS A 114 -11.42 -10.16 -9.54
N SER A 115 -12.09 -10.97 -10.37
CA SER A 115 -13.55 -11.01 -10.46
C SER A 115 -14.24 -11.89 -9.41
N LYS A 116 -13.48 -12.72 -8.68
CA LYS A 116 -14.00 -13.76 -7.77
C LYS A 116 -13.60 -13.53 -6.31
N THR A 117 -12.45 -12.93 -6.09
CA THR A 117 -11.88 -12.67 -4.77
C THR A 117 -11.68 -11.17 -4.59
N PRO A 118 -12.12 -10.56 -3.48
CA PRO A 118 -11.88 -9.15 -3.18
C PRO A 118 -10.39 -8.82 -3.11
N PHE A 119 -9.97 -7.82 -3.90
CA PHE A 119 -8.60 -7.29 -3.85
C PHE A 119 -8.57 -6.00 -3.02
N TYR A 120 -7.56 -5.90 -2.17
CA TYR A 120 -7.29 -4.73 -1.33
C TYR A 120 -5.89 -4.18 -1.60
N SER A 121 -5.75 -2.87 -1.45
CA SER A 121 -4.46 -2.17 -1.48
C SER A 121 -4.26 -1.39 -0.18
N MET A 122 -3.01 -1.01 0.10
CA MET A 122 -2.70 -0.16 1.25
C MET A 122 -3.44 1.19 1.17
N THR A 123 -3.51 1.81 -0.01
CA THR A 123 -4.28 3.06 -0.22
C THR A 123 -5.76 2.89 0.13
N ARG A 124 -6.35 1.76 -0.27
CA ARG A 124 -7.74 1.43 0.09
C ARG A 124 -7.91 1.31 1.61
N LEU A 125 -6.95 0.72 2.33
CA LEU A 125 -7.01 0.67 3.79
C LEU A 125 -7.01 2.06 4.41
N TYR A 126 -6.10 2.94 4.00
CA TYR A 126 -6.09 4.32 4.49
C TYR A 126 -7.44 5.01 4.29
N LEU A 127 -8.01 4.93 3.09
CA LEU A 127 -9.28 5.57 2.76
C LEU A 127 -10.48 4.97 3.51
N GLU A 128 -10.51 3.64 3.68
CA GLU A 128 -11.65 2.98 4.33
C GLU A 128 -11.65 3.11 5.85
N LEU A 129 -10.45 3.12 6.45
CA LEU A 129 -10.26 2.88 7.88
C LEU A 129 -9.84 4.12 8.66
N SER A 130 -9.20 5.11 8.02
CA SER A 130 -8.75 6.31 8.73
C SER A 130 -9.92 7.11 9.28
N PRO A 131 -9.88 7.50 10.57
CA PRO A 131 -10.83 8.45 11.12
C PRO A 131 -10.51 9.90 10.75
N ALA A 132 -9.27 10.19 10.33
CA ALA A 132 -8.78 11.52 10.03
C ALA A 132 -9.36 12.10 8.73
N ILE A 133 -9.21 13.41 8.56
CA ILE A 133 -9.51 14.09 7.30
C ILE A 133 -8.45 13.69 6.27
N THR A 134 -8.87 12.90 5.28
CA THR A 134 -7.99 12.41 4.21
C THR A 134 -7.86 13.42 3.06
N VAL A 135 -6.61 13.72 2.70
CA VAL A 135 -6.24 14.55 1.54
C VAL A 135 -5.46 13.70 0.55
N GLY A 136 -6.06 13.36 -0.58
CA GLY A 136 -5.41 12.60 -1.66
C GLY A 136 -4.73 13.52 -2.66
N VAL A 137 -3.41 13.44 -2.79
CA VAL A 137 -2.62 14.22 -3.74
C VAL A 137 -2.15 13.31 -4.87
N THR A 138 -2.59 13.60 -6.09
CA THR A 138 -2.23 12.83 -7.29
C THR A 138 -1.92 13.75 -8.46
N GLY A 139 -1.54 13.17 -9.59
CA GLY A 139 -1.16 13.87 -10.81
C GLY A 139 0.12 13.34 -11.42
N THR A 140 0.50 13.92 -12.55
CA THR A 140 1.61 13.39 -13.35
C THR A 140 2.95 13.69 -12.68
N VAL A 141 3.20 14.96 -12.34
CA VAL A 141 4.41 15.44 -11.67
C VAL A 141 4.05 16.34 -10.49
N GLY A 142 4.93 16.42 -9.49
CA GLY A 142 4.79 17.34 -8.37
C GLY A 142 3.95 16.83 -7.19
N LYS A 143 3.47 15.57 -7.25
CA LYS A 143 2.70 14.93 -6.15
C LYS A 143 3.41 15.07 -4.81
N GLY A 144 4.64 14.54 -4.72
CA GLY A 144 5.44 14.61 -3.50
C GLY A 144 5.72 16.03 -3.03
N SER A 145 6.08 16.95 -3.93
CA SER A 145 6.35 18.35 -3.58
C SER A 145 5.11 19.05 -3.00
N VAL A 146 3.94 18.84 -3.61
CA VAL A 146 2.66 19.40 -3.12
C VAL A 146 2.27 18.74 -1.79
N SER A 147 2.40 17.43 -1.65
CA SER A 147 2.16 16.73 -0.39
C SER A 147 3.01 17.30 0.74
N HIS A 148 4.32 17.46 0.53
CA HIS A 148 5.23 17.99 1.54
C HIS A 148 4.97 19.47 1.86
N LEU A 149 4.58 20.27 0.86
CA LEU A 149 4.16 21.65 1.09
C LEU A 149 2.90 21.72 1.97
N LEU A 150 1.91 20.85 1.71
CA LEU A 150 0.70 20.75 2.53
C LEU A 150 1.03 20.34 3.96
N ILE A 151 1.90 19.35 4.16
CA ILE A 151 2.38 18.94 5.50
C ILE A 151 2.93 20.17 6.24
N GLN A 152 3.90 20.88 5.65
CA GLN A 152 4.55 22.03 6.30
C GLN A 152 3.58 23.17 6.62
N ILE A 153 2.63 23.47 5.73
CA ILE A 153 1.64 24.52 5.96
C ILE A 153 0.71 24.15 7.12
N LEU A 154 0.20 22.91 7.11
CA LEU A 154 -0.77 22.45 8.10
C LEU A 154 -0.14 22.28 9.49
N GLU A 155 1.08 21.75 9.57
CA GLU A 155 1.84 21.68 10.82
C GLU A 155 2.12 23.07 11.40
N LYS A 156 2.53 24.04 10.56
CA LYS A 156 2.69 25.45 10.98
C LYS A 156 1.39 26.09 11.43
N ALA A 157 0.24 25.62 10.93
CA ALA A 157 -1.08 26.03 11.37
C ALA A 157 -1.55 25.28 12.64
N GLY A 158 -0.67 24.50 13.29
CA GLY A 158 -0.96 23.77 14.53
C GLY A 158 -1.82 22.52 14.32
N LYS A 159 -1.89 21.98 13.10
CA LYS A 159 -2.60 20.72 12.80
C LYS A 159 -1.68 19.54 13.02
N LYS A 160 -2.26 18.43 13.50
CA LYS A 160 -1.59 17.13 13.55
C LYS A 160 -1.75 16.44 12.21
N VAL A 161 -0.62 16.17 11.56
CA VAL A 161 -0.57 15.67 10.18
C VAL A 161 0.14 14.32 10.13
N TYR A 162 -0.44 13.41 9.36
CA TYR A 162 0.11 12.12 9.00
C TYR A 162 0.33 12.09 7.49
N PHE A 163 1.34 11.34 7.05
CA PHE A 163 1.67 11.18 5.63
C PHE A 163 1.88 9.71 5.28
N GLY A 164 1.41 9.30 4.11
CA GLY A 164 1.63 7.95 3.58
C GLY A 164 1.24 7.83 2.10
N GLY A 165 1.20 6.60 1.60
CA GLY A 165 0.77 6.30 0.23
C GLY A 165 1.93 5.85 -0.66
N ASN A 166 2.08 6.46 -1.84
CA ASN A 166 3.05 6.06 -2.86
C ASN A 166 4.51 6.36 -2.51
N ASP A 167 4.77 7.36 -1.67
CA ASP A 167 6.13 7.77 -1.39
C ASP A 167 6.93 6.65 -0.71
N THR A 168 8.11 6.36 -1.27
CA THR A 168 9.05 5.35 -0.72
C THR A 168 10.16 5.98 0.11
N TRP A 169 10.15 7.31 0.25
CA TRP A 169 11.13 8.09 1.00
C TRP A 169 10.71 8.39 2.44
N SER A 170 9.48 8.02 2.81
CA SER A 170 8.92 8.16 4.14
C SER A 170 8.40 6.82 4.67
N ASP A 171 8.37 6.71 6.00
CA ASP A 171 7.77 5.57 6.68
C ASP A 171 6.25 5.58 6.42
N GLN A 172 5.69 4.40 6.11
CA GLN A 172 4.25 4.25 6.03
C GLN A 172 3.65 4.29 7.44
N VAL A 173 2.50 4.95 7.60
CA VAL A 173 1.85 5.18 8.90
C VAL A 173 0.57 4.35 9.08
N LEU A 174 0.47 3.24 8.35
CA LEU A 174 -0.71 2.38 8.37
C LEU A 174 -0.96 1.79 9.77
N ASP A 175 0.11 1.45 10.49
CA ASP A 175 0.07 0.99 11.87
C ASP A 175 -0.45 2.06 12.84
N LYS A 176 -0.40 3.35 12.49
CA LYS A 176 -0.83 4.48 13.33
C LYS A 176 -2.28 4.89 13.12
N LEU A 177 -3.05 4.17 12.30
CA LEU A 177 -4.47 4.50 12.05
C LEU A 177 -5.30 4.60 13.35
N ASP A 178 -4.99 3.80 14.37
CA ASP A 178 -5.67 3.85 15.69
C ASP A 178 -5.34 5.08 16.52
N GLU A 179 -4.22 5.73 16.24
CA GLU A 179 -3.74 6.93 16.95
C GLU A 179 -4.33 8.22 16.37
N MET A 180 -4.93 8.12 15.19
CA MET A 180 -5.52 9.24 14.47
C MET A 180 -6.88 9.62 15.08
N LYS A 181 -7.16 10.92 15.14
CA LYS A 181 -8.45 11.49 15.52
C LYS A 181 -9.17 12.07 14.31
N SER A 182 -10.46 12.35 14.46
CA SER A 182 -11.29 12.90 13.37
C SER A 182 -10.91 14.32 12.94
N ASP A 183 -10.18 15.05 13.77
CA ASP A 183 -9.64 16.39 13.50
C ASP A 183 -8.16 16.38 13.06
N ASP A 184 -7.52 15.21 13.06
CA ASP A 184 -6.20 15.01 12.46
C ASP A 184 -6.33 15.00 10.92
N ILE A 185 -5.20 15.17 10.23
CA ILE A 185 -5.14 15.16 8.76
C ILE A 185 -4.24 14.03 8.28
N LEU A 186 -4.73 13.22 7.34
CA LEU A 186 -3.94 12.19 6.66
C LEU A 186 -3.74 12.59 5.19
N ILE A 187 -2.52 12.99 4.84
CA ILE A 187 -2.13 13.28 3.46
C ILE A 187 -1.65 11.98 2.80
N LEU A 188 -2.28 11.63 1.68
CA LEU A 188 -1.93 10.46 0.87
C LEU A 188 -1.36 10.92 -0.46
N GLU A 189 -0.08 10.63 -0.72
CA GLU A 189 0.43 10.68 -2.08
C GLU A 189 -0.10 9.45 -2.85
N ILE A 190 -0.83 9.64 -3.95
CA ILE A 190 -1.44 8.52 -4.70
C ILE A 190 -0.88 8.48 -6.12
N SER A 191 -0.29 7.36 -6.52
CA SER A 191 0.19 7.16 -7.89
C SER A 191 -0.95 6.81 -8.86
N HIS A 192 -0.73 6.98 -10.16
CA HIS A 192 -1.69 6.52 -11.17
C HIS A 192 -1.94 5.02 -11.08
N ARG A 193 -0.92 4.23 -10.76
CA ARG A 193 -1.05 2.78 -10.59
C ARG A 193 -1.95 2.41 -9.41
N GLN A 194 -1.85 3.17 -8.32
CA GLN A 194 -2.76 3.00 -7.18
C GLN A 194 -4.19 3.41 -7.51
N LEU A 195 -4.41 4.43 -8.35
CA LEU A 195 -5.75 4.85 -8.81
C LEU A 195 -6.47 3.78 -9.66
N LEU A 196 -5.73 2.84 -10.25
CA LEU A 196 -6.32 1.69 -10.98
C LEU A 196 -6.89 0.61 -10.05
N ALA A 197 -6.67 0.71 -8.74
CA ALA A 197 -7.25 -0.19 -7.75
C ALA A 197 -8.70 0.20 -7.44
N ASP A 198 -9.50 -0.80 -7.05
CA ASP A 198 -10.89 -0.56 -6.69
C ASP A 198 -10.97 0.08 -5.30
N PHE A 199 -11.34 1.36 -5.24
CA PHE A 199 -11.60 2.09 -4.00
C PHE A 199 -13.09 2.14 -3.70
N SER A 200 -13.47 1.89 -2.45
CA SER A 200 -14.88 2.03 -2.00
C SER A 200 -15.18 3.41 -1.39
N LYS A 201 -14.15 4.20 -1.11
CA LYS A 201 -14.25 5.56 -0.57
C LYS A 201 -13.25 6.47 -1.26
N SER A 202 -13.66 7.70 -1.56
CA SER A 202 -12.76 8.77 -1.99
C SER A 202 -12.08 9.42 -0.78
N PRO A 203 -10.94 10.13 -0.97
CA PRO A 203 -10.48 11.06 0.05
C PRO A 203 -11.53 12.16 0.28
N HIS A 204 -11.48 12.81 1.45
CA HIS A 204 -12.35 13.96 1.74
C HIS A 204 -12.00 15.16 0.85
N ILE A 205 -10.70 15.34 0.56
CA ILE A 205 -10.18 16.37 -0.32
C ILE A 205 -9.26 15.70 -1.35
N ALA A 206 -9.47 15.99 -2.64
CA ALA A 206 -8.61 15.51 -3.72
C ALA A 206 -7.86 16.69 -4.36
N VAL A 207 -6.57 16.52 -4.57
CA VAL A 207 -5.69 17.49 -5.24
C VAL A 207 -5.07 16.79 -6.45
N ILE A 208 -5.37 17.31 -7.64
CA ILE A 208 -4.73 16.89 -8.89
C ILE A 208 -3.72 17.97 -9.26
N THR A 209 -2.43 17.67 -9.19
CA THR A 209 -1.37 18.65 -9.47
C THR A 209 -1.36 19.07 -10.93
N ASN A 210 -1.42 18.10 -11.83
CA ASN A 210 -1.45 18.26 -13.27
C ASN A 210 -1.77 16.92 -13.96
N ILE A 211 -2.28 17.01 -15.17
CA ILE A 211 -2.51 15.87 -16.05
C ILE A 211 -1.86 16.18 -17.40
N PHE A 212 -0.81 15.44 -17.75
CA PHE A 212 -0.20 15.50 -19.07
C PHE A 212 0.28 14.11 -19.51
N PRO A 213 0.47 13.86 -20.81
CA PRO A 213 0.93 12.56 -21.29
C PRO A 213 2.27 12.17 -20.66
N ASN A 214 2.28 11.11 -19.88
CA ASN A 214 3.45 10.52 -19.24
C ASN A 214 3.19 9.04 -18.99
N HIS A 215 4.24 8.23 -18.83
CA HIS A 215 4.12 6.76 -18.73
C HIS A 215 3.33 6.15 -19.90
N LEU A 216 3.61 6.58 -21.14
CA LEU A 216 2.92 6.12 -22.36
C LEU A 216 3.11 4.61 -22.63
N ASP A 217 4.11 4.00 -22.02
CA ASP A 217 4.35 2.57 -21.98
C ASP A 217 3.27 1.81 -21.17
N GLU A 218 2.70 2.45 -20.14
CA GLU A 218 1.64 1.88 -19.29
C GLU A 218 0.24 2.46 -19.61
N MET A 219 0.20 3.70 -20.08
CA MET A 219 -1.02 4.44 -20.42
C MET A 219 -0.90 5.07 -21.81
N PRO A 220 -1.01 4.27 -22.89
CA PRO A 220 -0.70 4.72 -24.24
C PRO A 220 -1.63 5.80 -24.81
N PHE A 221 -2.78 6.04 -24.18
CA PHE A 221 -3.75 7.05 -24.63
C PHE A 221 -4.03 8.09 -23.55
N PHE A 222 -4.06 9.37 -23.93
CA PHE A 222 -4.39 10.49 -23.04
C PHE A 222 -5.78 10.35 -22.40
N ILE A 223 -6.73 9.72 -23.09
CA ILE A 223 -8.05 9.40 -22.52
C ILE A 223 -7.93 8.41 -21.35
N SER A 224 -7.01 7.44 -21.43
CA SER A 224 -6.75 6.51 -20.32
C SER A 224 -6.14 7.24 -19.12
N VAL A 225 -5.28 8.23 -19.39
CA VAL A 225 -4.74 9.11 -18.34
C VAL A 225 -5.89 9.88 -17.68
N LEU A 226 -6.75 10.55 -18.44
CA LEU A 226 -7.90 11.30 -17.90
C LEU A 226 -8.84 10.41 -17.08
N LYS A 227 -9.21 9.23 -17.58
CA LYS A 227 -10.07 8.26 -16.87
C LYS A 227 -9.49 7.74 -15.56
N THR A 228 -8.17 7.83 -15.38
CA THR A 228 -7.52 7.38 -14.14
C THR A 228 -7.61 8.45 -13.05
N TYR A 229 -7.65 9.72 -13.43
CA TYR A 229 -7.66 10.85 -12.49
C TYR A 229 -9.05 11.47 -12.24
N MET A 230 -10.07 11.09 -13.02
CA MET A 230 -11.45 11.59 -12.95
C MET A 230 -12.41 10.46 -12.62
#